data_AF-A0A2P7YIE9-F1
#
_entry.id   AF-A0A2P7YIE9-F1
#
_cell.length_a   1.000
_cell.length_b   1.000
_cell.length_c   1.000
_cell.angle_alpha   90.00
_cell.angle_beta   90.00
_cell.angle_gamma   90.00
#
_symmetry.space_group_name_H-M   'P 1'
#
loop_
_entity.id
_entity.type
_entity.pdbx_description
1 polymer ?
#
loop_
_entity_poly.entity_id
_entity_poly.type
_entity_poly.pdbx_seq_one_letter_code
_entity_poly.pdbx_strand_id
1 'polypeptide(L)'
;MMASRTAIQSLFRSLRPFSTCQALHKAAGNANTFSQGPPKPSSSGGNRFAASYNKKPNHNNKPYKNHKSNDRDRKKTKVVRFNFDSGSDQARLAVKDIIKQVHGLSPSYKVQVFDPETKHLTVTNLSTIVNLMDFRQDGISMFVSKQDKGGQLLFPIIKKVPIQEMLRTFSDMLAARKQEELLQLGSASARRAANQKQQAERKKLALKIVPLSWSINNQDLANQKYNEIARRVKKQDKFFIYLGDKHSLFKSKKLSEEDRLMDLLSGTTTIRNVEDEALEIELRKREKVVEKVRDILVELDCPFEESGSVDARAAFNCSPKKVAHTANSEAEEVSERELKKQRRLEKEQEKKAKQQKPKVADDDLDSLYLFKLDD
;
A
#
# COMPACT_ATOMS: atom_id res chain seq x y z
N MET A 1 62.28 -7.22 31.22
CA MET A 1 60.97 -7.26 31.93
C MET A 1 59.88 -7.25 30.86
N MET A 2 59.37 -8.45 30.52
CA MET A 2 57.95 -8.88 30.62
C MET A 2 57.00 -8.14 29.67
N ALA A 3 56.63 -8.72 28.51
CA ALA A 3 55.52 -9.68 28.24
C ALA A 3 54.14 -8.97 28.22
N SER A 4 53.17 -9.15 27.30
CA SER A 4 52.69 -10.30 26.52
C SER A 4 51.80 -9.82 25.34
N ARG A 5 51.97 -10.32 24.11
CA ARG A 5 51.07 -11.25 23.38
C ARG A 5 49.54 -11.13 23.64
N THR A 6 48.78 -10.82 22.58
CA THR A 6 47.58 -11.60 22.21
C THR A 6 47.22 -11.40 20.74
N ALA A 7 47.20 -12.52 20.00
CA ALA A 7 46.71 -12.65 18.64
C ALA A 7 45.31 -13.26 18.69
N ILE A 8 44.38 -12.78 17.85
CA ILE A 8 43.11 -13.46 17.60
C ILE A 8 42.96 -13.65 16.09
N GLN A 9 43.20 -14.89 15.67
CA GLN A 9 42.72 -15.47 14.42
C GLN A 9 41.23 -15.78 14.57
N SER A 10 40.42 -15.47 13.55
CA SER A 10 39.17 -16.21 13.32
C SER A 10 38.83 -16.29 11.82
N LEU A 11 39.17 -17.46 11.27
CA LEU A 11 38.39 -18.30 10.36
C LEU A 11 37.46 -17.63 9.34
N PHE A 12 38.01 -17.42 8.13
CA PHE A 12 37.25 -17.42 6.89
C PHE A 12 36.70 -18.82 6.60
N ARG A 13 35.38 -18.98 6.63
CA ARG A 13 34.70 -20.19 6.13
C ARG A 13 34.23 -19.95 4.70
N SER A 14 34.87 -20.65 3.77
CA SER A 14 34.50 -20.74 2.37
C SER A 14 33.18 -21.50 2.19
N LEU A 15 32.24 -20.95 1.44
CA LEU A 15 31.23 -21.75 0.75
C LEU A 15 31.11 -21.25 -0.70
N ARG A 16 31.57 -22.12 -1.61
CA ARG A 16 31.38 -22.02 -3.06
C ARG A 16 29.91 -22.32 -3.43
N PRO A 17 29.46 -21.87 -4.62
CA PRO A 17 28.08 -22.03 -5.08
C PRO A 17 27.85 -23.42 -5.68
N PHE A 18 26.65 -23.98 -5.44
CA PHE A 18 26.19 -25.13 -6.20
C PHE A 18 25.38 -24.69 -7.43
N SER A 19 25.86 -25.19 -8.57
CA SER A 19 25.30 -25.18 -9.90
C SER A 19 24.49 -26.47 -10.13
N THR A 20 23.74 -26.51 -11.25
CA THR A 20 23.06 -27.65 -11.90
C THR A 20 21.71 -28.06 -11.29
N CYS A 21 20.69 -28.54 -12.02
CA CYS A 21 20.41 -28.64 -13.45
C CYS A 21 18.89 -28.91 -13.62
N GLN A 22 18.40 -28.69 -14.83
CA GLN A 22 17.08 -29.09 -15.32
C GLN A 22 16.92 -30.63 -15.39
N ALA A 23 15.69 -31.13 -15.23
CA ALA A 23 14.91 -31.83 -16.28
C ALA A 23 13.96 -32.92 -15.73
N LEU A 24 12.69 -32.82 -16.19
CA LEU A 24 11.75 -33.86 -16.65
C LEU A 24 11.53 -35.14 -15.82
N HIS A 25 10.27 -35.40 -15.47
CA HIS A 25 9.55 -36.60 -15.95
C HIS A 25 8.02 -36.36 -16.00
N LYS A 26 7.43 -36.62 -17.17
CA LYS A 26 6.00 -36.88 -17.41
C LYS A 26 5.71 -38.33 -17.03
N ALA A 27 4.54 -38.58 -16.42
CA ALA A 27 3.80 -39.81 -16.61
C ALA A 27 2.30 -39.56 -16.36
N ALA A 28 1.49 -39.94 -17.33
CA ALA A 28 0.04 -40.04 -17.24
C ALA A 28 -0.33 -41.45 -16.76
N GLY A 29 -1.42 -41.58 -16.02
CA GLY A 29 -1.99 -42.87 -15.62
C GLY A 29 -3.31 -42.69 -14.86
N ASN A 30 -4.40 -43.09 -15.51
CA ASN A 30 -5.78 -43.06 -15.05
C ASN A 30 -6.07 -44.26 -14.13
N ALA A 31 -6.83 -44.09 -13.05
CA ALA A 31 -7.69 -45.14 -12.47
C ALA A 31 -8.70 -44.56 -11.45
N ASN A 32 -9.98 -44.72 -11.78
CA ASN A 32 -11.11 -44.63 -10.86
C ASN A 32 -11.07 -45.78 -9.86
N THR A 33 -11.28 -45.51 -8.56
CA THR A 33 -12.02 -46.39 -7.63
C THR A 33 -12.28 -45.71 -6.28
N PHE A 34 -13.58 -45.61 -5.94
CA PHE A 34 -14.20 -46.07 -4.69
C PHE A 34 -13.91 -45.34 -3.34
N SER A 35 -14.95 -44.70 -2.80
CA SER A 35 -15.38 -44.59 -1.38
C SER A 35 -14.37 -43.99 -0.35
N GLN A 36 -14.67 -43.09 0.59
CA GLN A 36 -15.85 -42.90 1.43
C GLN A 36 -15.91 -41.42 1.88
N GLY A 37 -17.12 -40.89 2.03
CA GLY A 37 -17.36 -39.62 2.70
C GLY A 37 -17.26 -39.71 4.23
N PRO A 38 -17.23 -38.58 4.93
CA PRO A 38 -17.14 -38.54 6.39
C PRO A 38 -18.44 -39.05 7.05
N PRO A 39 -18.36 -39.71 8.22
CA PRO A 39 -19.51 -40.33 8.87
C PRO A 39 -20.43 -39.28 9.52
N LYS A 40 -21.74 -39.41 9.25
CA LYS A 40 -22.82 -38.75 10.01
C LYS A 40 -22.95 -39.39 11.41
N PRO A 41 -23.08 -38.63 12.50
CA PRO A 41 -23.57 -39.18 13.76
C PRO A 41 -25.11 -39.30 13.74
N SER A 42 -25.57 -40.50 14.08
CA SER A 42 -26.96 -40.92 14.20
C SER A 42 -27.64 -40.33 15.44
N SER A 43 -28.95 -40.11 15.32
CA SER A 43 -29.85 -39.71 16.39
C SER A 43 -30.20 -40.87 17.33
N SER A 44 -30.05 -40.65 18.63
CA SER A 44 -30.89 -41.24 19.71
C SER A 44 -30.52 -40.47 20.98
N GLY A 45 -31.39 -39.63 21.53
CA GLY A 45 -32.50 -40.05 22.38
C GLY A 45 -32.11 -39.83 23.86
N GLY A 46 -32.53 -38.71 24.46
CA GLY A 46 -32.37 -38.50 25.90
C GLY A 46 -32.30 -37.04 26.35
N ASN A 47 -33.46 -36.43 26.58
CA ASN A 47 -33.63 -35.11 27.18
C ASN A 47 -33.03 -35.06 28.60
N ARG A 48 -31.81 -34.52 28.76
CA ARG A 48 -31.13 -34.33 30.06
C ARG A 48 -31.66 -33.16 30.91
N PHE A 49 -32.81 -32.58 30.56
CA PHE A 49 -33.36 -31.39 31.23
C PHE A 49 -34.66 -31.64 32.02
N ALA A 50 -35.13 -32.89 32.14
CA ALA A 50 -36.43 -33.20 32.75
C ALA A 50 -36.37 -34.04 34.05
N ALA A 51 -35.21 -34.15 34.70
CA ALA A 51 -35.04 -35.01 35.88
C ALA A 51 -34.73 -34.22 37.18
N SER A 52 -35.45 -33.12 37.44
CA SER A 52 -35.24 -32.34 38.68
C SER A 52 -36.50 -32.04 39.48
N TYR A 53 -37.68 -32.46 39.03
CA TYR A 53 -38.93 -32.27 39.77
C TYR A 53 -39.54 -33.60 40.17
N ASN A 54 -38.96 -34.22 41.21
CA ASN A 54 -39.67 -35.15 42.10
C ASN A 54 -38.82 -35.46 43.33
N LYS A 55 -38.91 -34.61 44.36
CA LYS A 55 -38.66 -35.03 45.75
C LYS A 55 -39.75 -34.46 46.65
N LYS A 56 -40.42 -35.39 47.33
CA LYS A 56 -41.47 -35.23 48.34
C LYS A 56 -41.01 -34.37 49.53
N PRO A 57 -41.94 -33.83 50.34
CA PRO A 57 -41.67 -32.73 51.25
C PRO A 57 -41.01 -33.26 52.53
N ASN A 58 -39.86 -32.69 52.89
CA ASN A 58 -39.26 -32.93 54.19
C ASN A 58 -39.40 -31.63 55.00
N HIS A 59 -40.31 -31.66 55.98
CA HIS A 59 -40.49 -30.62 56.97
C HIS A 59 -39.17 -30.42 57.73
N ASN A 60 -38.54 -29.26 57.54
CA ASN A 60 -37.57 -28.74 58.48
C ASN A 60 -37.75 -27.22 58.58
N ASN A 61 -38.55 -26.82 59.57
CA ASN A 61 -38.68 -25.43 59.99
C ASN A 61 -37.33 -24.95 60.54
N LYS A 62 -36.52 -24.31 59.69
CA LYS A 62 -35.48 -23.38 60.13
C LYS A 62 -35.99 -21.96 59.90
N PRO A 63 -36.04 -21.10 60.93
CA PRO A 63 -36.49 -19.74 60.77
C PRO A 63 -35.50 -19.02 59.86
N TYR A 64 -35.99 -18.57 58.70
CA TYR A 64 -35.27 -17.66 57.83
C TYR A 64 -34.97 -16.39 58.61
N LYS A 65 -33.73 -16.26 59.10
CA LYS A 65 -33.18 -14.95 59.46
C LYS A 65 -33.18 -14.13 58.18
N ASN A 66 -34.12 -13.19 58.09
CA ASN A 66 -34.11 -12.11 57.13
C ASN A 66 -32.82 -11.29 57.32
N HIS A 67 -31.73 -11.74 56.72
CA HIS A 67 -30.63 -10.87 56.39
C HIS A 67 -31.16 -9.91 55.32
N LYS A 68 -31.71 -8.77 55.77
CA LYS A 68 -31.77 -7.56 54.95
C LYS A 68 -30.33 -7.25 54.58
N SER A 69 -29.88 -7.74 53.43
CA SER A 69 -28.64 -7.29 52.84
C SER A 69 -28.78 -5.79 52.65
N ASN A 70 -27.88 -5.02 53.28
CA ASN A 70 -27.64 -3.63 52.95
C ASN A 70 -27.14 -3.56 51.50
N ASP A 71 -28.05 -3.71 50.54
CA ASP A 71 -27.83 -3.47 49.10
C ASP A 71 -28.16 -2.00 48.77
N ARG A 72 -27.90 -1.11 49.73
CA ARG A 72 -27.85 0.34 49.52
C ARG A 72 -26.38 0.66 49.33
N ASP A 73 -26.05 1.09 48.11
CA ASP A 73 -24.73 1.59 47.65
C ASP A 73 -23.90 0.68 46.75
N ARG A 74 -24.49 -0.29 46.05
CA ARG A 74 -23.97 -0.62 44.71
C ARG A 74 -24.28 0.56 43.79
N LYS A 75 -23.35 1.52 43.71
CA LYS A 75 -23.31 2.57 42.70
C LYS A 75 -23.55 1.91 41.34
N LYS A 76 -24.76 2.03 40.80
CA LYS A 76 -25.11 1.50 39.48
C LYS A 76 -24.14 2.13 38.50
N THR A 77 -23.25 1.32 37.92
CA THR A 77 -22.35 1.78 36.87
C THR A 77 -23.21 2.34 35.75
N LYS A 78 -23.09 3.65 35.49
CA LYS A 78 -23.88 4.33 34.47
C LYS A 78 -23.45 3.76 33.11
N VAL A 79 -24.27 2.87 32.55
CA VAL A 79 -24.02 2.28 31.24
C VAL A 79 -24.12 3.39 30.20
N VAL A 80 -23.01 3.66 29.51
CA VAL A 80 -22.98 4.61 28.39
C VAL A 80 -23.79 3.99 27.24
N ARG A 81 -24.86 4.67 26.84
CA ARG A 81 -25.75 4.24 25.75
C ARG A 81 -25.57 5.15 24.54
N PHE A 82 -25.40 4.51 23.38
CA PHE A 82 -25.38 5.18 22.09
C PHE A 82 -26.73 4.94 21.42
N ASN A 83 -27.50 6.00 21.27
CA ASN A 83 -28.83 5.99 20.68
C ASN A 83 -28.75 6.81 19.38
N PHE A 84 -28.44 6.13 18.28
CA PHE A 84 -28.43 6.74 16.95
C PHE A 84 -29.01 5.73 15.95
N ASP A 85 -30.14 6.10 15.36
CA ASP A 85 -30.80 5.31 14.31
C ASP A 85 -30.72 6.00 12.93
N SER A 86 -30.15 7.21 12.89
CA SER A 86 -29.92 7.99 11.68
C SER A 86 -28.86 7.35 10.78
N GLY A 87 -28.98 7.60 9.47
CA GLY A 87 -28.05 7.13 8.45
C GLY A 87 -28.39 5.77 7.80
N SER A 88 -27.62 5.45 6.75
CA SER A 88 -27.65 4.15 6.06
C SER A 88 -27.07 3.04 6.94
N ASP A 89 -27.38 1.77 6.63
CA ASP A 89 -26.81 0.60 7.32
C ASP A 89 -25.28 0.64 7.38
N GLN A 90 -24.64 1.04 6.28
CA GLN A 90 -23.19 1.17 6.22
C GLN A 90 -22.67 2.29 7.13
N ALA A 91 -23.37 3.43 7.20
CA ALA A 91 -23.01 4.52 8.10
C ALA A 91 -23.13 4.09 9.57
N ARG A 92 -24.19 3.35 9.91
CA ARG A 92 -24.37 2.81 11.27
C ARG A 92 -23.28 1.82 11.64
N LEU A 93 -22.85 0.97 10.71
CA LEU A 93 -21.73 0.06 10.92
C LEU A 93 -20.41 0.81 11.10
N ALA A 94 -20.16 1.85 10.29
CA ALA A 94 -18.97 2.68 10.42
C ALA A 94 -18.88 3.36 11.79
N VAL A 95 -19.98 3.96 12.27
CA VAL A 95 -20.05 4.57 13.60
C VAL A 95 -19.86 3.53 14.71
N LYS A 96 -20.49 2.35 14.59
CA LYS A 96 -20.26 1.25 15.54
C LYS A 96 -18.80 0.80 15.58
N ASP A 97 -18.11 0.78 14.45
CA ASP A 97 -16.69 0.45 14.40
C ASP A 97 -15.84 1.53 15.08
N ILE A 98 -16.11 2.81 14.84
CA ILE A 98 -15.46 3.93 15.54
C ILE A 98 -15.69 3.85 17.05
N ILE A 99 -16.91 3.55 17.51
CA ILE A 99 -17.21 3.37 18.93
C ILE A 99 -16.37 2.24 19.53
N LYS A 100 -16.22 1.11 18.82
CA LYS A 100 -15.36 0.00 19.26
C LYS A 100 -13.89 0.41 19.32
N GLN A 101 -13.41 1.16 18.34
CA GLN A 101 -12.04 1.66 18.31
C GLN A 101 -11.78 2.61 19.50
N VAL A 102 -12.70 3.55 19.75
CA VAL A 102 -12.62 4.46 20.90
C VAL A 102 -12.68 3.69 22.22
N HIS A 103 -13.55 2.68 22.35
CA HIS A 103 -13.60 1.84 23.56
C HIS A 103 -12.27 1.13 23.83
N GLY A 104 -11.59 0.67 22.78
CA GLY A 104 -10.26 0.06 22.91
C GLY A 104 -9.17 1.02 23.41
N LEU A 105 -9.27 2.31 23.08
CA LEU A 105 -8.31 3.35 23.49
C LEU A 105 -8.68 4.03 24.81
N SER A 106 -9.97 4.28 25.02
CA SER A 106 -10.54 4.99 26.16
C SER A 106 -11.81 4.26 26.61
N PRO A 107 -11.72 3.34 27.59
CA PRO A 107 -12.88 2.61 28.11
C PRO A 107 -13.97 3.53 28.69
N SER A 108 -13.59 4.75 29.06
CA SER A 108 -14.51 5.78 29.56
C SER A 108 -15.25 6.55 28.45
N TYR A 109 -14.94 6.29 27.18
CA TYR A 109 -15.45 7.02 26.00
C TYR A 109 -15.17 8.53 26.02
N LYS A 110 -14.16 8.97 26.78
CA LYS A 110 -13.67 10.35 26.74
C LYS A 110 -12.83 10.56 25.48
N VAL A 111 -13.17 11.60 24.73
CA VAL A 111 -12.57 11.97 23.45
C VAL A 111 -12.31 13.48 23.42
N GLN A 112 -11.35 13.92 22.63
CA GLN A 112 -11.13 15.34 22.31
C GLN A 112 -11.84 15.66 21.01
N VAL A 113 -12.72 16.66 20.99
CA VAL A 113 -13.42 17.09 19.79
C VAL A 113 -12.68 18.27 19.19
N PHE A 114 -12.38 18.18 17.90
CA PHE A 114 -11.84 19.28 17.13
C PHE A 114 -12.96 20.07 16.49
N ASP A 115 -13.16 21.30 16.96
CA ASP A 115 -14.09 22.24 16.38
C ASP A 115 -13.42 23.02 15.24
N PRO A 116 -13.94 22.96 14.01
CA PRO A 116 -13.30 23.61 12.85
C PRO A 116 -13.32 25.15 12.93
N GLU A 117 -14.31 25.72 13.63
CA GLU A 117 -14.48 27.18 13.74
C GLU A 117 -13.56 27.78 14.80
N THR A 118 -13.49 27.17 15.99
CA THR A 118 -12.69 27.68 17.10
C THR A 118 -11.24 27.17 17.07
N LYS A 119 -10.94 26.13 16.27
CA LYS A 119 -9.65 25.42 16.22
C LYS A 119 -9.17 24.90 17.58
N HIS A 120 -10.07 24.82 18.57
CA HIS A 120 -9.76 24.34 19.90
C HIS A 120 -10.20 22.88 20.07
N LEU A 121 -9.50 22.18 20.98
CA LEU A 121 -9.80 20.80 21.34
C LEU A 121 -10.57 20.78 22.67
N THR A 122 -11.80 20.28 22.65
CA THR A 122 -12.65 20.18 23.84
C THR A 122 -12.80 18.73 24.27
N VAL A 123 -12.61 18.43 25.57
CA VAL A 123 -12.75 17.05 26.07
C VAL A 123 -14.22 16.79 26.39
N THR A 124 -14.84 15.84 25.67
CA THR A 124 -16.24 15.47 25.86
C THR A 124 -16.41 13.95 25.79
N ASN A 125 -17.62 13.46 26.05
CA ASN A 125 -17.94 12.04 25.91
C ASN A 125 -18.45 11.74 24.50
N LEU A 126 -17.97 10.66 23.89
CA LEU A 126 -18.39 10.24 22.55
C LEU A 126 -19.92 10.06 22.43
N SER A 127 -20.58 9.58 23.49
CA SER A 127 -22.03 9.36 23.47
C SER A 127 -22.81 10.65 23.23
N THR A 128 -22.40 11.76 23.82
CA THR A 128 -23.04 13.06 23.61
C THR A 128 -22.96 13.48 22.15
N ILE A 129 -21.79 13.28 21.53
CA ILE A 129 -21.53 13.65 20.14
C ILE A 129 -22.38 12.80 19.18
N VAL A 130 -22.31 11.47 19.34
CA VAL A 130 -22.98 10.52 18.46
C VAL A 130 -24.50 10.63 18.55
N ASN A 131 -25.04 10.90 19.74
CA ASN A 131 -26.49 11.03 19.95
C ASN A 131 -27.05 12.35 19.39
N LEU A 132 -26.22 13.39 19.24
CA LEU A 132 -26.63 14.70 18.71
C LEU A 132 -26.49 14.82 17.19
N MET A 133 -25.70 13.96 16.54
CA MET A 133 -25.45 14.04 15.10
C MET A 133 -26.46 13.27 14.25
N ASP A 134 -26.70 13.81 13.05
CA ASP A 134 -27.43 13.11 11.99
C ASP A 134 -26.47 12.50 10.96
N PHE A 135 -26.38 11.16 10.98
CA PHE A 135 -25.53 10.38 10.07
C PHE A 135 -26.07 10.25 8.64
N ARG A 136 -27.07 11.04 8.27
CA ARG A 136 -27.51 11.20 6.87
C ARG A 136 -26.66 12.22 6.11
N GLN A 137 -26.20 13.26 6.81
CA GLN A 137 -25.46 14.38 6.21
C GLN A 137 -24.02 14.44 6.74
N ASP A 138 -23.89 14.30 8.05
CA ASP A 138 -22.63 14.45 8.76
C ASP A 138 -22.04 13.09 9.14
N GLY A 139 -20.71 13.05 9.23
CA GLY A 139 -19.94 11.90 9.65
C GLY A 139 -18.87 12.27 10.67
N ILE A 140 -18.20 11.25 11.16
CA ILE A 140 -17.14 11.38 12.17
C ILE A 140 -15.88 10.72 11.64
N SER A 141 -14.74 11.36 11.84
CA SER A 141 -13.43 10.73 11.69
C SER A 141 -12.69 10.74 13.01
N MET A 142 -11.99 9.63 13.29
CA MET A 142 -11.20 9.43 14.48
C MET A 142 -9.71 9.49 14.13
N PHE A 143 -8.97 10.29 14.88
CA PHE A 143 -7.51 10.35 14.84
C PHE A 143 -6.96 9.85 16.18
N VAL A 144 -6.01 8.92 16.10
CA VAL A 144 -5.29 8.46 17.28
C VAL A 144 -4.21 9.49 17.60
N SER A 145 -4.32 10.17 18.75
CA SER A 145 -3.25 11.05 19.21
C SER A 145 -2.05 10.21 19.63
N LYS A 146 -0.87 10.56 19.12
CA LYS A 146 0.39 9.98 19.61
C LYS A 146 0.62 10.49 21.04
N GLN A 147 1.20 9.65 21.89
CA GLN A 147 1.47 9.95 23.31
C GLN A 147 2.18 11.30 23.46
N ASP A 148 1.87 12.02 24.53
CA ASP A 148 2.64 13.21 24.88
C ASP A 148 4.05 12.78 25.32
N LYS A 149 5.01 13.70 25.23
CA LYS A 149 6.41 13.49 25.69
C LYS A 149 6.50 13.12 27.18
N GLY A 150 5.42 13.26 27.94
CA GLY A 150 5.28 12.89 29.35
C GLY A 150 4.60 11.54 29.64
N GLY A 151 4.32 10.70 28.62
CA GLY A 151 3.79 9.35 28.84
C GLY A 151 2.31 9.28 29.25
N GLN A 152 1.58 10.40 29.25
CA GLN A 152 0.12 10.39 29.44
C GLN A 152 -0.60 9.95 28.16
N LEU A 153 -1.55 9.02 28.33
CA LEU A 153 -2.45 8.59 27.26
C LEU A 153 -3.37 9.75 26.87
N LEU A 154 -3.11 10.37 25.72
CA LEU A 154 -4.02 11.34 25.14
C LEU A 154 -5.31 10.66 24.68
N PHE A 155 -6.44 11.32 24.93
CA PHE A 155 -7.73 10.89 24.42
C PHE A 155 -7.74 10.94 22.88
N PRO A 156 -8.45 10.02 22.20
CA PRO A 156 -8.56 10.06 20.76
C PRO A 156 -9.26 11.35 20.32
N ILE A 157 -8.80 11.89 19.19
CA ILE A 157 -9.33 13.14 18.63
C ILE A 157 -10.41 12.78 17.63
N ILE A 158 -11.57 13.41 17.79
CA ILE A 158 -12.74 13.24 16.95
C ILE A 158 -12.96 14.53 16.16
N LYS A 159 -13.08 14.40 14.84
CA LYS A 159 -13.39 15.51 13.93
C LYS A 159 -14.73 15.24 13.25
N LYS A 160 -15.53 16.30 13.10
CA LYS A 160 -16.73 16.28 12.25
C LYS A 160 -16.33 16.39 10.78
N VAL A 161 -16.84 15.50 9.93
CA VAL A 161 -16.45 15.35 8.52
C VAL A 161 -17.68 15.03 7.68
N PRO A 162 -17.76 15.35 6.38
CA PRO A 162 -18.84 14.86 5.52
C PRO A 162 -18.98 13.33 5.57
N ILE A 163 -20.22 12.85 5.51
CA ILE A 163 -20.54 11.41 5.60
C ILE A 163 -19.80 10.56 4.55
N GLN A 164 -19.57 11.12 3.36
CA GLN A 164 -18.86 10.44 2.27
C GLN A 164 -17.42 10.07 2.65
N GLU A 165 -16.72 10.94 3.39
CA GLU A 165 -15.34 10.69 3.82
C GLU A 165 -15.30 9.61 4.92
N MET A 166 -16.26 9.63 5.85
CA MET A 166 -16.41 8.57 6.86
C MET A 166 -16.67 7.21 6.19
N LEU A 167 -17.56 7.15 5.19
CA LEU A 167 -17.84 5.90 4.48
C LEU A 167 -16.65 5.42 3.64
N ARG A 168 -15.91 6.33 3.01
CA ARG A 168 -14.70 5.99 2.26
C ARG A 168 -13.64 5.37 3.16
N THR A 169 -13.33 6.01 4.29
CA THR A 169 -12.35 5.48 5.25
C THR A 169 -12.79 4.13 5.82
N PHE A 170 -14.09 3.96 6.11
CA PHE A 170 -14.65 2.68 6.54
C PHE A 170 -14.51 1.59 5.47
N SER A 171 -14.82 1.89 4.21
CA SER A 171 -14.66 0.97 3.08
C SER A 171 -13.19 0.57 2.87
N ASP A 172 -12.28 1.53 2.94
CA ASP A 172 -10.84 1.28 2.80
C ASP A 172 -10.31 0.38 3.93
N MET A 173 -10.81 0.56 5.15
CA MET A 173 -10.47 -0.28 6.30
C MET A 173 -11.05 -1.70 6.19
N LEU A 174 -12.29 -1.86 5.72
CA LEU A 174 -12.86 -3.19 5.42
C LEU A 174 -12.08 -3.90 4.32
N ALA A 175 -11.69 -3.19 3.27
CA ALA A 175 -10.87 -3.73 2.19
C ALA A 175 -9.49 -4.16 2.71
N ALA A 176 -8.87 -3.37 3.60
CA ALA A 176 -7.60 -3.71 4.24
C ALA A 176 -7.72 -4.96 5.12
N ARG A 177 -8.76 -5.06 5.96
CA ARG A 177 -9.02 -6.25 6.80
C ARG A 177 -9.21 -7.50 5.94
N LYS A 178 -10.02 -7.42 4.89
CA LYS A 178 -10.23 -8.54 3.96
C LYS A 178 -8.95 -8.91 3.20
N GLN A 179 -8.14 -7.92 2.83
CA GLN A 179 -6.84 -8.17 2.20
C GLN A 179 -5.91 -8.92 3.15
N GLU A 180 -5.86 -8.53 4.43
CA GLU A 180 -5.08 -9.21 5.46
C GLU A 180 -5.55 -10.65 5.68
N GLU A 181 -6.86 -10.88 5.81
CA GLU A 181 -7.45 -12.22 5.90
C GLU A 181 -7.05 -13.09 4.71
N LEU A 182 -7.14 -12.56 3.48
CA LEU A 182 -6.73 -13.30 2.28
C LEU A 182 -5.23 -13.59 2.24
N LEU A 183 -4.40 -12.71 2.80
CA LEU A 183 -2.95 -12.94 2.94
C LEU A 183 -2.66 -14.01 3.99
N GLN A 184 -3.35 -13.99 5.13
CA GLN A 184 -3.26 -15.03 6.18
C GLN A 184 -3.69 -16.40 5.64
N LEU A 185 -4.74 -16.43 4.80
CA LEU A 185 -5.19 -17.63 4.09
C LEU A 185 -4.25 -18.05 2.94
N GLY A 186 -3.17 -17.30 2.67
CA GLY A 186 -2.15 -17.67 1.68
C GLY A 186 -2.56 -17.45 0.21
N SER A 187 -3.60 -16.65 -0.05
CA SER A 187 -4.09 -16.40 -1.42
C SER A 187 -3.01 -15.80 -2.32
N ALA A 188 -2.69 -16.50 -3.42
CA ALA A 188 -1.69 -16.06 -4.39
C ALA A 188 -2.05 -14.73 -5.05
N SER A 189 -3.34 -14.46 -5.27
CA SER A 189 -3.82 -13.20 -5.86
C SER A 189 -3.58 -12.02 -4.92
N ALA A 190 -3.93 -12.18 -3.64
CA ALA A 190 -3.71 -11.16 -2.62
C ALA A 190 -2.21 -10.85 -2.45
N ARG A 191 -1.35 -11.87 -2.45
CA ARG A 191 0.11 -11.69 -2.38
C ARG A 191 0.67 -10.91 -3.57
N ARG A 192 0.20 -11.18 -4.79
CA ARG A 192 0.60 -10.41 -5.98
C ARG A 192 0.17 -8.95 -5.88
N ALA A 193 -1.08 -8.70 -5.49
CA ALA A 193 -1.61 -7.34 -5.32
C ALA A 193 -0.85 -6.55 -4.24
N ALA A 194 -0.54 -7.18 -3.11
CA ALA A 194 0.25 -6.58 -2.03
C ALA A 194 1.67 -6.23 -2.49
N ASN A 195 2.34 -7.15 -3.19
CA ASN A 195 3.67 -6.91 -3.74
C ASN A 195 3.66 -5.77 -4.78
N GLN A 196 2.63 -5.67 -5.61
CA GLN A 196 2.51 -4.59 -6.58
C GLN A 196 2.33 -3.22 -5.89
N LYS A 197 1.50 -3.16 -4.84
CA LYS A 197 1.32 -1.94 -4.05
C LYS A 197 2.64 -1.50 -3.39
N GLN A 198 3.35 -2.43 -2.75
CA GLN A 198 4.66 -2.16 -2.15
C GLN A 198 5.69 -1.71 -3.18
N GLN A 199 5.73 -2.31 -4.37
CA GLN A 199 6.61 -1.86 -5.45
C GLN A 199 6.25 -0.46 -5.95
N ALA A 200 4.97 -0.12 -6.03
CA ALA A 200 4.53 1.22 -6.41
C ALA A 200 4.92 2.26 -5.35
N GLU A 201 4.76 1.95 -4.07
CA GLU A 201 5.18 2.81 -2.96
C GLU A 201 6.70 3.02 -2.95
N ARG A 202 7.48 1.94 -3.11
CA ARG A 202 8.95 2.03 -3.27
C ARG A 202 9.32 2.92 -4.45
N LYS A 203 8.67 2.77 -5.61
CA LYS A 203 8.93 3.60 -6.79
C LYS A 203 8.55 5.07 -6.60
N LYS A 204 7.58 5.40 -5.74
CA LYS A 204 7.22 6.78 -5.41
C LYS A 204 8.27 7.45 -4.53
N LEU A 205 8.80 6.72 -3.56
CA LEU A 205 9.88 7.20 -2.67
C LEU A 205 11.25 7.19 -3.36
N ALA A 206 11.39 6.37 -4.40
CA ALA A 206 12.67 6.14 -5.05
C ALA A 206 13.31 7.40 -5.63
N LEU A 207 14.53 7.70 -5.20
CA LEU A 207 15.33 8.82 -5.72
C LEU A 207 15.51 8.69 -7.24
N LYS A 208 15.14 9.74 -7.97
CA LYS A 208 15.22 9.77 -9.43
C LYS A 208 16.60 10.27 -9.84
N ILE A 209 17.46 9.38 -10.32
CA ILE A 209 18.79 9.75 -10.82
C ILE A 209 18.79 9.70 -12.35
N VAL A 210 19.36 10.73 -12.98
CA VAL A 210 19.70 10.80 -14.40
C VAL A 210 21.21 10.60 -14.52
N PRO A 211 21.67 9.38 -14.83
CA PRO A 211 23.09 9.11 -14.98
C PRO A 211 23.60 9.67 -16.33
N LEU A 212 24.70 10.40 -16.28
CA LEU A 212 25.47 10.94 -17.39
C LEU A 212 26.94 10.48 -17.25
N SER A 213 27.59 10.24 -18.39
CA SER A 213 29.00 9.86 -18.41
C SER A 213 29.88 10.97 -18.95
N TRP A 214 31.11 11.08 -18.46
CA TRP A 214 32.12 12.00 -19.00
C TRP A 214 32.38 11.80 -20.50
N SER A 215 32.27 10.55 -20.98
CA SER A 215 32.44 10.19 -22.40
C SER A 215 31.12 10.20 -23.19
N ILE A 216 30.12 10.99 -22.77
CA ILE A 216 28.86 11.12 -23.50
C ILE A 216 29.06 11.87 -24.82
N ASN A 217 28.39 11.42 -25.88
CA ASN A 217 28.38 12.13 -27.15
C ASN A 217 27.52 13.40 -27.02
N ASN A 218 27.95 14.50 -27.63
CA ASN A 218 27.21 15.76 -27.68
C ASN A 218 25.77 15.59 -28.19
N GLN A 219 25.58 14.72 -29.20
CA GLN A 219 24.25 14.49 -29.76
C GLN A 219 23.34 13.67 -28.83
N ASP A 220 23.91 12.76 -28.04
CA ASP A 220 23.19 12.01 -27.01
C ASP A 220 22.76 12.95 -25.86
N LEU A 221 23.66 13.86 -25.47
CA LEU A 221 23.38 14.88 -24.46
C LEU A 221 22.24 15.82 -24.89
N ALA A 222 22.33 16.37 -26.11
CA ALA A 222 21.39 17.36 -26.62
C ALA A 222 20.00 16.78 -26.96
N ASN A 223 19.91 15.51 -27.35
CA ASN A 223 18.64 14.91 -27.76
C ASN A 223 18.09 13.95 -26.70
N GLN A 224 18.81 12.89 -26.37
CA GLN A 224 18.29 11.83 -25.50
C GLN A 224 18.21 12.30 -24.05
N LYS A 225 19.27 12.92 -23.55
CA LYS A 225 19.36 13.37 -22.16
C LYS A 225 18.58 14.65 -21.91
N TYR A 226 18.59 15.59 -22.83
CA TYR A 226 17.66 16.72 -22.83
C TYR A 226 16.20 16.25 -22.66
N ASN A 227 15.72 15.36 -23.53
CA ASN A 227 14.35 14.85 -23.46
C ASN A 227 14.09 14.03 -22.18
N GLU A 228 15.10 13.36 -21.64
CA GLU A 228 15.01 12.68 -20.35
C GLU A 228 14.86 13.66 -19.18
N ILE A 229 15.59 14.78 -19.19
CA ILE A 229 15.54 15.85 -18.18
C ILE A 229 14.23 16.63 -18.32
N ALA A 230 13.88 17.09 -19.53
CA ALA A 230 12.64 17.80 -19.80
C ALA A 230 11.40 17.01 -19.35
N ARG A 231 11.37 15.70 -19.58
CA ARG A 231 10.28 14.83 -19.07
C ARG A 231 10.22 14.76 -17.55
N ARG A 232 11.35 14.85 -16.84
CA ARG A 232 11.37 14.87 -15.37
C ARG A 232 10.97 16.23 -14.82
N VAL A 233 11.42 17.32 -15.45
CA VAL A 233 10.99 18.68 -15.12
C VAL A 233 9.48 18.82 -15.31
N LYS A 234 8.91 18.32 -16.42
CA LYS A 234 7.46 18.32 -16.68
C LYS A 234 6.67 17.55 -15.62
N LYS A 235 7.22 16.46 -15.06
CA LYS A 235 6.60 15.69 -13.98
C LYS A 235 6.69 16.37 -12.62
N GLN A 236 7.48 17.44 -12.50
CA GLN A 236 7.73 18.15 -11.24
C GLN A 236 8.28 17.26 -10.11
N ASP A 237 8.92 16.15 -10.47
CA ASP A 237 9.60 15.27 -9.52
C ASP A 237 10.98 15.83 -9.19
N LYS A 238 11.41 15.74 -7.92
CA LYS A 238 12.81 16.05 -7.57
C LYS A 238 13.72 14.96 -8.15
N PHE A 239 14.81 15.37 -8.80
CA PHE A 239 15.75 14.44 -9.41
C PHE A 239 17.20 14.92 -9.31
N PHE A 240 18.12 13.98 -9.40
CA PHE A 240 19.56 14.23 -9.40
C PHE A 240 20.13 13.92 -10.77
N ILE A 241 20.90 14.83 -11.35
CA ILE A 241 21.75 14.51 -12.50
C ILE A 241 23.13 14.15 -11.94
N TYR A 242 23.67 13.00 -12.33
CA TYR A 242 24.98 12.55 -11.86
C TYR A 242 25.91 12.36 -13.07
N LEU A 243 27.05 13.04 -13.07
CA LEU A 243 28.12 12.91 -14.05
C LEU A 243 29.29 12.14 -13.42
N GLY A 244 29.67 11.03 -14.06
CA GLY A 244 30.81 10.23 -13.64
C GLY A 244 31.26 9.20 -14.68
N ASP A 245 32.24 8.39 -14.33
CA ASP A 245 32.69 7.31 -15.22
C ASP A 245 31.64 6.21 -15.36
N LYS A 246 31.59 5.58 -16.55
CA LYS A 246 30.66 4.48 -16.87
C LYS A 246 30.70 3.41 -15.78
N HIS A 247 31.89 3.03 -15.30
CA HIS A 247 32.04 2.00 -14.26
C HIS A 247 31.46 2.40 -12.90
N SER A 248 31.52 3.69 -12.54
CA SER A 248 30.88 4.23 -11.33
C SER A 248 29.35 4.19 -11.43
N LEU A 249 28.81 4.48 -12.62
CA LEU A 249 27.36 4.44 -12.90
C LEU A 249 26.75 3.03 -12.81
N PHE A 250 27.52 1.99 -13.15
CA PHE A 250 27.03 0.60 -13.15
C PHE A 250 27.17 -0.10 -11.79
N LYS A 251 28.13 0.28 -10.94
CA LYS A 251 28.27 -0.27 -9.58
C LYS A 251 27.11 0.14 -8.67
N SER A 252 26.62 1.37 -8.80
CA SER A 252 25.51 1.89 -8.00
C SER A 252 24.19 1.14 -8.24
N LYS A 253 23.95 0.49 -9.39
CA LYS A 253 22.69 -0.24 -9.66
C LYS A 253 22.42 -1.41 -8.69
N LYS A 254 23.44 -1.98 -8.04
CA LYS A 254 23.27 -3.13 -7.13
C LYS A 254 23.09 -2.76 -5.65
N LEU A 255 23.25 -1.49 -5.28
CA LEU A 255 23.20 -1.02 -3.89
C LEU A 255 21.82 -0.43 -3.52
N SER A 256 21.51 -0.37 -2.22
CA SER A 256 20.31 0.31 -1.69
C SER A 256 20.33 1.80 -2.03
N GLU A 257 19.20 2.51 -2.02
CA GLU A 257 19.15 3.90 -2.52
C GLU A 257 20.00 4.89 -1.71
N GLU A 258 20.18 4.65 -0.42
CA GLU A 258 21.03 5.44 0.47
C GLU A 258 22.50 5.09 0.27
N ASP A 259 22.82 3.80 0.13
CA ASP A 259 24.15 3.32 -0.22
C ASP A 259 24.57 3.75 -1.63
N ARG A 260 23.61 3.93 -2.55
CA ARG A 260 23.84 4.49 -3.88
C ARG A 260 24.31 5.92 -3.77
N LEU A 261 23.62 6.77 -3.02
CA LEU A 261 24.03 8.15 -2.84
C LEU A 261 25.40 8.22 -2.16
N MET A 262 25.62 7.42 -1.11
CA MET A 262 26.88 7.39 -0.37
C MET A 262 28.06 6.83 -1.17
N ASP A 263 27.86 5.80 -2.01
CA ASP A 263 28.89 5.28 -2.92
C ASP A 263 29.12 6.23 -4.12
N LEU A 264 28.07 6.92 -4.59
CA LEU A 264 28.15 8.00 -5.58
C LEU A 264 28.86 9.25 -5.03
N LEU A 265 28.82 9.49 -3.71
CA LEU A 265 29.55 10.57 -3.06
C LEU A 265 30.99 10.17 -2.64
N SER A 266 31.22 8.90 -2.26
CA SER A 266 32.49 8.45 -1.66
C SER A 266 33.50 7.78 -2.61
N GLY A 267 33.07 7.29 -3.79
CA GLY A 267 33.95 6.51 -4.68
C GLY A 267 34.92 7.34 -5.54
N THR A 268 35.97 7.93 -4.99
CA THR A 268 36.92 8.72 -5.79
C THR A 268 37.81 7.86 -6.71
N THR A 269 37.51 7.83 -8.00
CA THR A 269 38.50 7.50 -9.05
C THR A 269 39.02 8.82 -9.62
N THR A 270 40.12 9.32 -9.07
CA THR A 270 40.77 10.54 -9.54
C THR A 270 41.59 10.24 -10.81
N ILE A 271 41.69 11.20 -11.73
CA ILE A 271 42.36 11.07 -13.05
C ILE A 271 43.90 11.06 -12.90
N ARG A 272 44.46 10.63 -11.77
CA ARG A 272 45.87 10.87 -11.42
C ARG A 272 46.91 10.06 -12.22
N ASN A 273 46.51 9.36 -13.28
CA ASN A 273 47.37 8.41 -14.01
C ASN A 273 47.50 8.71 -15.52
N VAL A 274 47.24 9.95 -15.97
CA VAL A 274 47.30 10.32 -17.39
C VAL A 274 48.36 11.41 -17.57
N GLU A 275 49.13 11.37 -18.68
CA GLU A 275 50.09 12.40 -19.07
C GLU A 275 49.45 13.81 -19.04
N ASP A 276 50.19 14.80 -18.54
CA ASP A 276 49.67 16.13 -18.18
C ASP A 276 48.91 16.83 -19.32
N GLU A 277 49.36 16.70 -20.57
CA GLU A 277 48.67 17.27 -21.75
C GLU A 277 47.33 16.56 -22.06
N ALA A 278 47.29 15.23 -21.93
CA ALA A 278 46.06 14.47 -22.15
C ALA A 278 45.04 14.72 -21.02
N LEU A 279 45.52 14.97 -19.81
CA LEU A 279 44.71 15.36 -18.65
C LEU A 279 44.05 16.73 -18.84
N GLU A 280 44.79 17.73 -19.35
CA GLU A 280 44.22 19.06 -19.63
C GLU A 280 43.13 19.01 -20.72
N ILE A 281 43.37 18.22 -21.78
CA ILE A 281 42.39 18.01 -22.85
C ILE A 281 41.12 17.32 -22.30
N GLU A 282 41.27 16.35 -21.40
CA GLU A 282 40.15 15.67 -20.77
C GLU A 282 39.36 16.60 -19.84
N LEU A 283 40.02 17.39 -19.01
CA LEU A 283 39.37 18.37 -18.13
C LEU A 283 38.55 19.38 -18.93
N ARG A 284 39.09 19.93 -20.02
CA ARG A 284 38.33 20.81 -20.93
C ARG A 284 37.11 20.12 -21.53
N LYS A 285 37.20 18.82 -21.86
CA LYS A 285 36.05 18.06 -22.36
C LYS A 285 34.98 17.91 -21.28
N ARG A 286 35.38 17.58 -20.04
CA ARG A 286 34.45 17.43 -18.91
C ARG A 286 33.76 18.74 -18.57
N GLU A 287 34.50 19.85 -18.58
CA GLU A 287 33.96 21.18 -18.37
C GLU A 287 32.89 21.55 -19.40
N LYS A 288 33.15 21.29 -20.70
CA LYS A 288 32.14 21.49 -21.75
C LYS A 288 30.87 20.66 -21.54
N VAL A 289 30.97 19.46 -20.97
CA VAL A 289 29.80 18.62 -20.67
C VAL A 289 29.02 19.22 -19.50
N VAL A 290 29.70 19.69 -18.45
CA VAL A 290 29.08 20.38 -17.30
C VAL A 290 28.37 21.64 -17.74
N GLU A 291 29.02 22.47 -18.56
CA GLU A 291 28.46 23.72 -19.10
C GLU A 291 27.18 23.45 -19.89
N LYS A 292 27.21 22.49 -20.83
CA LYS A 292 26.00 22.10 -21.56
C LYS A 292 24.87 21.60 -20.67
N VAL A 293 25.19 20.87 -19.60
CA VAL A 293 24.15 20.44 -18.64
C VAL A 293 23.55 21.64 -17.91
N ARG A 294 24.38 22.62 -17.53
CA ARG A 294 23.88 23.89 -16.96
C ARG A 294 22.98 24.62 -17.95
N ASP A 295 23.38 24.74 -19.21
CA ASP A 295 22.57 25.40 -20.26
C ASP A 295 21.21 24.75 -20.40
N ILE A 296 21.15 23.41 -20.44
CA ILE A 296 19.89 22.66 -20.54
C ILE A 296 19.00 22.93 -19.31
N LEU A 297 19.57 23.00 -18.11
CA LEU A 297 18.80 23.27 -16.89
C LEU A 297 18.27 24.71 -16.84
N VAL A 298 19.06 25.67 -17.32
CA VAL A 298 18.66 27.08 -17.44
C VAL A 298 17.57 27.24 -18.50
N GLU A 299 17.70 26.61 -19.65
CA GLU A 299 16.69 26.62 -20.72
C GLU A 299 15.33 26.07 -20.24
N LEU A 300 15.36 25.06 -19.37
CA LEU A 300 14.16 24.44 -18.80
C LEU A 300 13.62 25.15 -17.54
N ASP A 301 14.17 26.31 -17.15
CA ASP A 301 13.85 27.05 -15.90
C ASP A 301 13.80 26.18 -14.64
N CYS A 302 14.73 25.23 -14.52
CA CYS A 302 14.81 24.34 -13.38
C CYS A 302 15.88 24.85 -12.39
N PRO A 303 15.53 25.23 -11.15
CA PRO A 303 16.54 25.59 -10.16
C PRO A 303 17.34 24.34 -9.77
N PHE A 304 18.66 24.49 -9.74
CA PHE A 304 19.60 23.42 -9.44
C PHE A 304 20.67 23.86 -8.43
N GLU A 305 21.11 22.92 -7.62
CA GLU A 305 22.27 23.06 -6.75
C GLU A 305 23.37 22.13 -7.27
N GLU A 306 24.53 22.70 -7.58
CA GLU A 306 25.69 21.95 -8.07
C GLU A 306 26.56 21.49 -6.91
N SER A 307 26.97 20.23 -6.95
CA SER A 307 27.82 19.59 -5.95
C SER A 307 28.87 18.72 -6.64
N GLY A 308 30.12 18.77 -6.16
CA GLY A 308 31.23 17.96 -6.68
C GLY A 308 32.30 18.77 -7.42
N SER A 309 33.23 18.06 -8.08
CA SER A 309 34.36 18.60 -8.82
C SER A 309 34.46 17.95 -10.19
N VAL A 310 34.81 18.74 -11.22
CA VAL A 310 34.97 18.30 -12.62
C VAL A 310 36.00 17.17 -12.76
N ASP A 311 37.02 17.15 -11.90
CA ASP A 311 38.09 16.14 -11.89
C ASP A 311 37.57 14.76 -11.43
N ALA A 312 36.66 14.73 -10.45
CA ALA A 312 36.12 13.48 -9.94
C ALA A 312 34.71 13.21 -10.47
N ARG A 313 33.73 13.99 -10.01
CA ARG A 313 32.29 13.76 -10.15
C ARG A 313 31.54 15.08 -10.01
N ALA A 314 30.57 15.34 -10.88
CA ALA A 314 29.66 16.47 -10.75
C ALA A 314 28.23 15.97 -10.59
N ALA A 315 27.47 16.58 -9.68
CA ALA A 315 26.09 16.23 -9.40
C ALA A 315 25.22 17.49 -9.29
N PHE A 316 24.07 17.48 -9.96
CA PHE A 316 23.09 18.56 -9.93
C PHE A 316 21.83 18.10 -9.23
N ASN A 317 21.51 18.70 -8.10
CA ASN A 317 20.26 18.49 -7.38
C ASN A 317 19.19 19.40 -7.99
N CYS A 318 18.27 18.83 -8.75
CA CYS A 318 17.27 19.56 -9.51
C CYS A 318 15.92 19.52 -8.78
N SER A 319 15.40 20.71 -8.46
CA SER A 319 14.13 20.89 -7.77
C SER A 319 13.15 21.67 -8.66
N PRO A 320 12.52 21.04 -9.65
CA PRO A 320 11.62 21.76 -10.56
C PRO A 320 10.56 22.54 -9.78
N LYS A 321 10.33 23.81 -10.15
CA LYS A 321 9.30 24.64 -9.54
C LYS A 321 7.96 23.95 -9.74
N LYS A 322 7.25 23.66 -8.65
CA LYS A 322 5.88 23.17 -8.71
C LYS A 322 5.02 24.31 -9.24
N VAL A 323 4.77 24.34 -10.55
CA VAL A 323 3.66 25.11 -11.09
C VAL A 323 2.41 24.49 -10.48
N ALA A 324 1.65 25.26 -9.72
CA ALA A 324 0.40 24.79 -9.13
C ALA A 324 -0.49 24.25 -10.26
N HIS A 325 -0.48 22.93 -10.43
CA HIS A 325 -1.39 22.28 -11.36
C HIS A 325 -2.79 22.48 -10.79
N THR A 326 -3.53 23.41 -11.40
CA THR A 326 -4.99 23.37 -11.40
C THR A 326 -5.42 21.96 -11.81
N ALA A 327 -6.42 21.42 -11.11
CA ALA A 327 -6.90 20.03 -11.14
C ALA A 327 -7.30 19.44 -12.51
N ASN A 328 -7.02 20.11 -13.63
CA ASN A 328 -7.41 19.69 -14.97
C ASN A 328 -6.45 18.65 -15.59
N SER A 329 -5.15 18.61 -15.26
CA SER A 329 -4.25 17.64 -15.92
C SER A 329 -4.36 16.22 -15.37
N GLU A 330 -4.74 16.05 -14.09
CA GLU A 330 -5.10 14.74 -13.55
C GLU A 330 -6.43 14.24 -14.11
N ALA A 331 -7.38 15.13 -14.38
CA ALA A 331 -8.64 14.78 -15.05
C ALA A 331 -8.40 14.31 -16.49
N GLU A 332 -7.45 14.92 -17.22
CA GLU A 332 -7.11 14.49 -18.59
C GLU A 332 -6.42 13.11 -18.62
N GLU A 333 -5.43 12.84 -17.75
CA GLU A 333 -4.79 11.51 -17.68
C GLU A 333 -5.74 10.40 -17.19
N VAL A 334 -6.68 10.73 -16.29
CA VAL A 334 -7.73 9.79 -15.86
C VAL A 334 -8.74 9.56 -16.99
N SER A 335 -9.11 10.60 -17.75
CA SER A 335 -10.03 10.48 -18.89
C SER A 335 -9.44 9.61 -20.02
N GLU A 336 -8.15 9.75 -20.35
CA GLU A 336 -7.51 8.91 -21.37
C GLU A 336 -7.43 7.44 -20.94
N ARG A 337 -7.20 7.19 -19.64
CA ARG A 337 -7.21 5.82 -19.09
C ARG A 337 -8.62 5.22 -19.08
N GLU A 338 -9.65 6.01 -18.79
CA GLU A 338 -11.05 5.57 -18.84
C GLU A 338 -11.53 5.31 -20.27
N LEU A 339 -11.24 6.22 -21.21
CA LEU A 339 -11.52 6.05 -22.65
C LEU A 339 -10.85 4.79 -23.21
N LYS A 340 -9.62 4.47 -22.80
CA LYS A 340 -8.92 3.26 -23.24
C LYS A 340 -9.50 1.99 -22.61
N LYS A 341 -10.09 2.09 -21.42
CA LYS A 341 -10.78 0.97 -20.74
C LYS A 341 -12.17 0.73 -21.35
N GLN A 342 -12.91 1.78 -21.68
CA GLN A 342 -14.19 1.73 -22.38
C GLN A 342 -14.03 1.14 -23.79
N ARG A 343 -13.04 1.59 -24.57
CA ARG A 343 -12.73 1.00 -25.90
C ARG A 343 -12.35 -0.48 -25.85
N ARG A 344 -11.77 -0.95 -24.74
CA ARG A 344 -11.46 -2.38 -24.56
C ARG A 344 -12.72 -3.18 -24.24
N LEU A 345 -13.60 -2.66 -23.39
CA LEU A 345 -14.87 -3.28 -23.05
C LEU A 345 -15.81 -3.34 -24.26
N GLU A 346 -15.89 -2.28 -25.07
CA GLU A 346 -16.65 -2.28 -26.33
C GLU A 346 -16.13 -3.32 -27.32
N LYS A 347 -14.81 -3.43 -27.50
CA LYS A 347 -14.21 -4.47 -28.36
C LYS A 347 -14.48 -5.89 -27.84
N GLU A 348 -14.60 -6.07 -26.53
CA GLU A 348 -14.89 -7.37 -25.92
C GLU A 348 -16.40 -7.71 -26.03
N GLN A 349 -17.27 -6.72 -25.91
CA GLN A 349 -18.71 -6.86 -26.17
C GLN A 349 -19.00 -7.11 -27.65
N GLU A 350 -18.33 -6.43 -28.58
CA GLU A 350 -18.48 -6.66 -30.02
C GLU A 350 -18.01 -8.07 -30.42
N LYS A 351 -16.95 -8.59 -29.78
CA LYS A 351 -16.52 -9.99 -29.96
C LYS A 351 -17.54 -10.98 -29.43
N LYS A 352 -18.17 -10.72 -28.28
CA LYS A 352 -19.26 -11.56 -27.74
C LYS A 352 -20.52 -11.50 -28.61
N ALA A 353 -20.87 -10.32 -29.14
CA ALA A 353 -21.99 -10.14 -30.06
C ALA A 353 -21.76 -10.85 -31.41
N LYS A 354 -20.52 -10.85 -31.93
CA LYS A 354 -20.17 -11.62 -33.14
C LYS A 354 -20.16 -13.14 -32.91
N GLN A 355 -19.88 -13.60 -31.69
CA GLN A 355 -19.99 -15.02 -31.32
C GLN A 355 -21.44 -15.46 -31.02
N GLN A 356 -22.37 -14.52 -30.82
CA GLN A 356 -23.80 -14.78 -30.60
C GLN A 356 -24.67 -14.54 -31.84
N LYS A 357 -24.10 -14.19 -33.00
CA LYS A 357 -24.85 -14.31 -34.25
C LYS A 357 -25.11 -15.81 -34.49
N PRO A 358 -26.37 -16.24 -34.64
CA PRO A 358 -26.67 -17.63 -34.89
C PRO A 358 -25.97 -18.03 -36.18
N LYS A 359 -25.14 -19.07 -36.12
CA LYS A 359 -24.80 -19.84 -37.32
C LYS A 359 -26.15 -20.28 -37.89
N VAL A 360 -26.50 -19.75 -39.06
CA VAL A 360 -27.51 -20.38 -39.90
C VAL A 360 -27.01 -21.82 -40.08
N ALA A 361 -27.81 -22.76 -39.61
CA ALA A 361 -27.47 -24.18 -39.63
C ALA A 361 -27.39 -24.62 -41.09
N ASP A 362 -26.26 -25.20 -41.49
CA ASP A 362 -26.12 -25.88 -42.77
C ASP A 362 -27.07 -27.12 -42.87
N ASP A 363 -27.73 -27.51 -41.77
CA ASP A 363 -28.71 -28.60 -41.70
C ASP A 363 -30.08 -28.26 -42.37
N ASP A 364 -30.34 -27.00 -42.71
CA ASP A 364 -31.60 -26.58 -43.35
C ASP A 364 -31.56 -26.69 -44.89
N LEU A 365 -30.39 -26.91 -45.48
CA LEU A 365 -30.26 -27.13 -46.94
C LEU A 365 -30.58 -28.57 -47.34
N ASP A 366 -30.31 -29.55 -46.49
CA ASP A 366 -30.66 -30.96 -46.74
C ASP A 366 -32.17 -31.21 -46.59
N SER A 367 -32.85 -30.41 -45.76
CA SER A 367 -34.31 -30.47 -45.58
C SER A 367 -35.10 -29.99 -46.81
N LEU A 368 -34.46 -29.20 -47.69
CA LEU A 368 -35.05 -28.74 -48.95
C LEU A 368 -34.92 -29.76 -50.11
N TYR A 369 -34.04 -30.75 -49.97
CA TYR A 369 -33.83 -31.81 -50.97
C TYR A 369 -34.64 -33.09 -50.70
N LEU A 370 -35.48 -33.12 -49.67
CA LEU A 370 -36.32 -34.28 -49.34
C LEU A 370 -37.76 -34.21 -49.88
N PHE A 371 -38.08 -33.23 -50.75
CA PHE A 371 -39.45 -33.02 -51.25
C PHE A 371 -39.69 -33.52 -52.68
N LYS A 372 -38.78 -34.30 -53.27
CA LYS A 372 -38.94 -34.89 -54.61
C LYS A 372 -38.32 -36.27 -54.72
N LEU A 373 -38.83 -37.23 -53.97
CA LEU A 373 -38.86 -38.64 -54.36
C LEU A 373 -39.97 -39.29 -53.55
N ASP A 374 -41.14 -39.44 -54.17
CA ASP A 374 -42.02 -40.62 -54.12
C ASP A 374 -43.36 -40.25 -54.76
N ASP A 375 -43.50 -40.65 -56.03
CA ASP A 375 -44.77 -40.97 -56.71
C ASP A 375 -45.31 -42.31 -56.18
#